data_AF-A0A9X2D785-F1
#
_entry.id   AF-A0A9X2D785-F1
#
_cell.length_a   1.000
_cell.length_b   1.000
_cell.length_c   1.000
_cell.angle_alpha   90.00
_cell.angle_beta   90.00
_cell.angle_gamma   90.00
#
_symmetry.space_group_name_H-M   'P 1'
#
loop_
_entity.id
_entity.type
_entity.pdbx_description
1 polymer ?
#
loop_
_entity_poly.entity_id
_entity_poly.type
_entity_poly.pdbx_seq_one_letter_code
_entity_poly.pdbx_strand_id
1 'polypeptide(L)'
;MSVRVYVPGSYGLLRQWHESGRVPTEGGLVAVDDGEEAEYGALMGAADASAALAGDDRRRVVVVAEVGAEGDVAQMRQVAAVHVDAEPYADLDDELLWYATQEVEHLL
;
A
#
# COMPACT_ATOMS: atom_id res chain seq x y z
N MET A 1 -14.28 -13.40 -8.28
CA MET A 1 -13.18 -13.45 -7.29
C MET A 1 -12.43 -12.15 -7.43
N SER A 2 -12.02 -11.53 -6.33
CA SER A 2 -11.13 -10.37 -6.34
C SER A 2 -9.71 -10.83 -6.04
N VAL A 3 -8.72 -10.03 -6.43
CA VAL A 3 -7.31 -10.20 -6.10
C VAL A 3 -6.90 -9.04 -5.19
N ARG A 4 -6.30 -9.37 -4.04
CA ARG A 4 -5.74 -8.38 -3.12
C ARG A 4 -4.29 -8.08 -3.52
N VAL A 5 -4.00 -6.82 -3.81
CA VAL A 5 -2.69 -6.36 -4.23
C VAL A 5 -2.14 -5.36 -3.21
N TYR A 6 -0.92 -5.58 -2.76
CA TYR A 6 -0.14 -4.71 -1.88
C TYR A 6 0.76 -3.82 -2.74
N VAL A 7 0.35 -2.58 -2.93
CA VAL A 7 0.97 -1.64 -3.86
C VAL A 7 2.02 -0.79 -3.11
N PRO A 8 3.31 -0.92 -3.42
CA PRO A 8 4.35 -0.07 -2.86
C PRO A 8 4.18 1.38 -3.28
N GLY A 9 4.42 2.33 -2.38
CA GLY A 9 4.21 3.74 -2.64
C GLY A 9 5.01 4.68 -1.73
N SER A 10 4.61 5.94 -1.78
CA SER A 10 5.10 7.02 -0.92
C SER A 10 3.97 8.01 -0.67
N TYR A 11 4.12 8.92 0.30
CA TYR A 11 3.10 9.95 0.56
C TYR A 11 2.79 10.80 -0.69
N GLY A 12 3.81 11.08 -1.52
CA GLY A 12 3.61 11.80 -2.79
C GLY A 12 2.77 11.01 -3.80
N LEU A 13 3.02 9.71 -3.93
CA LEU A 13 2.24 8.81 -4.79
C LEU A 13 0.81 8.63 -4.25
N LEU A 14 0.64 8.46 -2.95
CA LEU A 14 -0.66 8.35 -2.30
C LEU A 14 -1.53 9.58 -2.60
N ARG A 15 -0.96 10.79 -2.48
CA ARG A 15 -1.66 12.03 -2.84
C ARG A 15 -2.05 12.06 -4.32
N GLN A 16 -1.14 11.71 -5.22
CA GLN A 16 -1.43 11.64 -6.66
C GLN A 16 -2.55 10.64 -6.99
N TRP A 17 -2.53 9.46 -6.37
CA TRP A 17 -3.54 8.43 -6.58
C TRP A 17 -4.89 8.83 -6.01
N HIS A 18 -4.90 9.51 -4.87
CA HIS A 18 -6.11 10.08 -4.28
C HIS A 18 -6.72 11.15 -5.18
N GLU A 19 -5.94 12.12 -5.66
CA GLU A 19 -6.41 13.18 -6.57
C GLU A 19 -6.96 12.64 -7.89
N SER A 20 -6.33 11.60 -8.45
CA SER A 20 -6.78 10.97 -9.70
C SER A 20 -7.89 9.93 -9.51
N GLY A 21 -8.15 9.50 -8.27
CA GLY A 21 -9.08 8.43 -7.92
C GLY A 21 -8.66 7.03 -8.42
N ARG A 22 -7.39 6.85 -8.77
CA ARG A 22 -6.85 5.64 -9.41
C ARG A 22 -5.53 5.22 -8.77
N VAL A 23 -5.42 3.94 -8.43
CA VAL A 23 -4.21 3.31 -7.90
C VAL A 23 -3.72 2.28 -8.93
N PRO A 24 -2.61 2.55 -9.65
CA PRO A 24 -1.97 1.56 -10.48
C PRO A 24 -1.49 0.39 -9.63
N THR A 25 -1.87 -0.84 -9.96
CA THR A 25 -1.47 -2.05 -9.21
C THR A 25 -0.33 -2.81 -9.87
N GLU A 26 0.13 -2.37 -11.06
CA GLU A 26 1.27 -2.95 -11.74
C GLU A 26 2.53 -2.83 -10.88
N GLY A 27 3.23 -3.95 -10.67
CA GLY A 27 4.37 -4.03 -9.75
C GLY A 27 3.99 -4.17 -8.28
N GLY A 28 2.69 -4.22 -7.96
CA GLY A 28 2.20 -4.60 -6.63
C GLY A 28 2.40 -6.09 -6.34
N LEU A 29 2.47 -6.42 -5.06
CA LEU A 29 2.68 -7.80 -4.60
C LEU A 29 1.32 -8.45 -4.31
N VAL A 30 1.22 -9.75 -4.59
CA VAL A 30 0.05 -10.58 -4.28
C VAL A 30 0.50 -11.73 -3.39
N ALA A 31 -0.30 -12.05 -2.38
CA ALA A 31 -0.03 -13.20 -1.52
C ALA A 31 -0.08 -14.50 -2.33
N VAL A 32 0.78 -15.46 -1.99
CA VAL A 32 0.86 -16.75 -2.73
C VAL A 32 -0.36 -17.65 -2.49
N ASP A 33 -1.07 -17.41 -1.39
CA ASP A 33 -2.34 -18.03 -1.00
C ASP A 33 -3.13 -17.10 -0.05
N ASP A 34 -4.31 -17.53 0.38
CA ASP A 34 -5.22 -16.76 1.25
C ASP A 34 -4.86 -16.85 2.75
N GLY A 35 -3.68 -17.34 3.10
CA GLY A 35 -3.22 -17.48 4.49
C GLY A 35 -2.71 -16.17 5.08
N GLU A 36 -2.94 -15.96 6.39
CA GLU A 36 -2.51 -14.75 7.11
C GLU A 36 -0.99 -14.51 6.99
N GLU A 37 -0.17 -15.57 7.07
CA GLU A 37 1.29 -15.46 6.91
C GLU A 37 1.70 -15.03 5.49
N ALA A 38 0.97 -15.50 4.47
CA ALA A 38 1.23 -15.13 3.08
C ALA A 38 0.83 -13.68 2.81
N GLU A 39 -0.30 -13.22 3.38
CA GLU A 39 -0.72 -11.82 3.34
C GLU A 39 0.28 -10.92 4.05
N TYR A 40 0.74 -11.29 5.24
CA TYR A 40 1.76 -10.57 5.97
C TYR A 40 3.08 -10.47 5.20
N GLY A 41 3.51 -11.58 4.56
CA GLY A 41 4.70 -11.58 3.71
C GLY A 41 4.59 -10.64 2.51
N ALA A 42 3.42 -10.59 1.86
CA ALA A 42 3.17 -9.66 0.76
C ALA A 42 3.16 -8.19 1.22
N LEU A 43 2.56 -7.91 2.38
CA LEU A 43 2.59 -6.59 3.00
C LEU A 43 4.02 -6.12 3.30
N MET A 44 4.82 -6.94 3.99
CA MET A 44 6.20 -6.59 4.34
C MET A 44 7.09 -6.46 3.11
N GLY A 45 6.93 -7.33 2.10
CA GLY A 45 7.65 -7.19 0.83
C GLY A 45 7.29 -5.89 0.09
N ALA A 46 6.03 -5.46 0.16
CA ALA A 46 5.61 -4.18 -0.40
C ALA A 46 6.16 -2.99 0.41
N ALA A 47 6.28 -3.13 1.74
CA ALA A 47 6.91 -2.13 2.59
C ALA A 47 8.39 -1.96 2.24
N ASP A 48 9.13 -3.07 2.06
CA ASP A 48 10.53 -3.03 1.62
C ASP A 48 10.70 -2.33 0.27
N ALA A 49 9.84 -2.65 -0.71
CA ALA A 49 9.82 -1.95 -1.99
C ALA A 49 9.48 -0.47 -1.84
N SER A 50 8.61 -0.11 -0.90
CA SER A 50 8.24 1.29 -0.60
C SER A 50 9.41 2.09 -0.02
N ALA A 51 10.36 1.45 0.67
CA ALA A 51 11.53 2.14 1.20
C ALA A 51 12.39 2.77 0.09
N ALA A 52 12.41 2.18 -1.12
CA ALA A 52 13.09 2.74 -2.29
C ALA A 52 12.33 3.92 -2.94
N LEU A 53 11.03 4.05 -2.64
CA LEU A 53 10.15 5.12 -3.13
C LEU A 53 9.96 6.24 -2.10
N ALA A 54 10.33 5.96 -0.85
CA ALA A 54 10.22 6.90 0.25
C ALA A 54 11.09 8.15 0.00
N GLY A 55 10.59 9.31 0.41
CA GLY A 55 11.32 10.56 0.30
C GLY A 55 12.42 10.68 1.35
N ASP A 56 12.87 11.91 1.59
CA ASP A 56 13.97 12.20 2.52
C ASP A 56 13.67 11.79 3.98
N ASP A 57 12.40 11.65 4.34
CA ASP A 57 11.92 11.22 5.67
C ASP A 57 11.79 9.69 5.82
N ARG A 58 12.05 8.95 4.74
CA ARG A 58 12.03 7.48 4.66
C ARG A 58 10.73 6.80 5.10
N ARG A 59 9.61 7.52 5.09
CA ARG A 59 8.33 6.92 5.48
C ARG A 59 7.75 6.07 4.36
N ARG A 60 7.60 4.77 4.61
CA ARG A 60 6.99 3.80 3.68
C ARG A 60 5.48 3.99 3.65
N VAL A 61 4.88 3.74 2.49
CA VAL A 61 3.44 3.71 2.30
C VAL A 61 3.10 2.49 1.45
N VAL A 62 2.23 1.62 1.95
CA VAL A 62 1.68 0.49 1.19
C VAL A 62 0.17 0.66 1.07
N VAL A 63 -0.36 0.61 -0.14
CA VAL A 63 -1.80 0.66 -0.40
C VAL A 63 -2.30 -0.74 -0.69
N VAL A 64 -3.31 -1.19 0.04
CA VAL A 64 -3.96 -2.49 -0.20
C VAL A 64 -5.19 -2.26 -1.06
N ALA A 65 -5.21 -2.83 -2.26
CA ALA A 65 -6.31 -2.68 -3.21
C ALA A 65 -6.92 -4.03 -3.59
N GLU A 66 -8.24 -4.05 -3.81
CA GLU A 66 -8.98 -5.24 -4.26
C GLU A 66 -9.48 -5.06 -5.70
N VAL A 67 -8.86 -5.77 -6.63
CA VAL A 67 -9.13 -5.68 -8.07
C VAL A 67 -9.79 -6.94 -8.62
N GLY A 68 -10.31 -6.88 -9.85
CA GLY A 68 -10.94 -8.04 -10.49
C GLY A 68 -9.92 -9.08 -10.96
N ALA A 69 -8.78 -8.61 -11.46
CA ALA A 69 -7.65 -9.43 -11.89
C ALA A 69 -6.31 -8.71 -11.66
N GLU A 70 -5.21 -9.47 -11.61
CA GLU A 70 -3.86 -8.90 -11.57
C GLU A 70 -3.59 -7.98 -12.77
N GLY A 71 -2.97 -6.82 -12.50
CA GLY A 71 -2.68 -5.79 -13.51
C GLY A 71 -3.82 -4.80 -13.76
N ASP A 72 -5.02 -5.02 -13.20
CA ASP A 72 -6.10 -4.02 -13.25
C ASP A 72 -5.75 -2.77 -12.44
N VAL A 73 -6.08 -1.59 -12.96
CA VAL A 73 -5.99 -0.35 -12.17
C VAL A 73 -7.15 -0.30 -11.17
N ALA A 74 -6.84 -0.18 -9.88
CA ALA A 74 -7.84 -0.05 -8.84
C ALA A 74 -8.44 1.37 -8.81
N GLN A 75 -9.74 1.47 -8.56
CA GLN A 75 -10.37 2.73 -8.17
C GLN A 75 -10.13 3.00 -6.68
N MET A 76 -10.12 4.26 -6.25
CA MET A 76 -9.90 4.60 -4.84
C MET A 76 -10.91 3.91 -3.90
N ARG A 77 -12.16 3.71 -4.34
CA ARG A 77 -13.19 2.96 -3.60
C ARG A 77 -12.87 1.46 -3.40
N GLN A 78 -11.89 0.93 -4.12
CA GLN A 78 -11.42 -0.45 -4.03
C GLN A 78 -10.17 -0.58 -3.15
N VAL A 79 -9.66 0.53 -2.60
CA VAL A 79 -8.64 0.50 -1.57
C VAL A 79 -9.27 -0.01 -0.30
N ALA A 80 -8.73 -1.10 0.25
CA ALA A 80 -9.18 -1.70 1.50
C ALA A 80 -8.48 -1.08 2.72
N ALA A 81 -7.21 -0.71 2.57
CA ALA A 81 -6.39 -0.15 3.64
C ALA A 81 -5.17 0.59 3.10
N VAL A 82 -4.58 1.44 3.94
CA VAL A 82 -3.25 2.03 3.73
C VAL A 82 -2.40 1.78 4.97
N HIS A 83 -1.19 1.29 4.77
CA HIS A 83 -0.20 1.09 5.80
C HIS A 83 0.90 2.13 5.66
N VAL A 84 1.28 2.81 6.75
CA VAL A 84 2.32 3.86 6.70
C VAL A 84 3.27 3.79 7.89
N ASP A 85 4.51 4.21 7.68
CA ASP A 85 5.34 4.69 8.78
C ASP A 85 4.81 6.07 9.20
N ALA A 86 4.39 6.20 10.46
CA ALA A 86 3.85 7.45 10.99
C ALA A 86 4.95 8.45 11.36
N GLU A 87 6.09 7.93 11.80
CA GLU A 87 7.25 8.73 12.20
C GLU A 87 8.34 8.67 11.13
N PRO A 88 9.05 9.79 10.88
CA PRO A 88 10.23 9.79 10.02
C PRO A 88 11.30 8.84 10.54
N TYR A 89 11.99 8.16 9.62
CA TYR A 89 13.11 7.26 9.93
C TYR A 89 12.76 6.11 10.90
N ALA A 90 11.51 5.63 10.90
CA ALA A 90 11.12 4.39 11.57
C ALA A 90 12.02 3.22 11.15
N ASP A 91 12.18 2.22 12.03
CA ASP A 91 12.95 1.03 11.68
C ASP A 91 12.20 0.24 10.59
N LEU A 92 12.95 -0.43 9.70
CA LEU A 92 12.34 -1.25 8.65
C LEU A 92 11.65 -2.48 9.22
N ASP A 93 12.11 -2.96 10.38
CA ASP A 93 11.50 -4.07 11.10
C ASP A 93 10.25 -3.66 11.89
N ASP A 94 9.97 -2.35 12.02
CA ASP A 94 8.78 -1.85 12.72
C ASP A 94 7.51 -2.08 11.88
N GLU A 95 6.42 -2.37 12.60
CA GLU A 95 5.08 -2.52 12.02
C GLU A 95 4.54 -1.16 11.53
N LEU A 96 3.98 -1.17 10.32
CA LEU A 96 3.33 0.01 9.76
C LEU A 96 1.95 0.22 10.39
N LEU A 97 1.61 1.48 10.69
CA LEU A 97 0.26 1.82 11.15
C LEU A 97 -0.76 1.59 10.05
N TRP A 98 -1.91 1.03 10.43
CA TRP A 98 -3.03 0.73 9.54
C TRP A 98 -4.09 1.84 9.57
N TYR A 99 -4.51 2.27 8.39
CA TYR A 99 -5.58 3.24 8.17
C TYR A 99 -6.65 2.67 7.24
N ALA A 100 -7.91 2.82 7.62
CA ALA A 100 -9.04 2.45 6.77
C ALA A 100 -9.17 3.39 5.57
N THR A 101 -9.88 2.97 4.52
CA THR A 101 -10.13 3.77 3.30
C THR A 101 -10.67 5.18 3.59
N GLN A 102 -11.51 5.31 4.63
CA GLN A 102 -12.12 6.59 5.03
C GLN A 102 -11.13 7.53 5.72
N GLU A 103 -10.04 6.99 6.27
CA GLU A 103 -9.03 7.74 7.01
C GLU A 103 -7.86 8.17 6.12
N VAL A 104 -7.84 7.72 4.85
CA VAL A 104 -6.78 8.06 3.89
C VAL A 104 -6.63 9.58 3.72
N GLU A 105 -7.73 10.34 3.82
CA GLU A 105 -7.68 11.80 3.74
C GLU A 105 -6.86 12.45 4.87
N HIS A 106 -6.72 11.80 6.02
CA HIS A 106 -5.89 12.29 7.13
C HIS A 106 -4.39 12.14 6.86
N LEU A 107 -4.00 11.36 5.84
CA LEU A 107 -2.62 11.13 5.45
C LEU A 107 -2.13 12.10 4.36
N LEU A 108 -3.01 12.96 3.82
CA LEU A 108 -2.75 13.78 2.63
C LEU A 108 -2.18 15.17 2.91
#